data_AF-A0AAE9AG97-F1
#
_entry.id   AF-A0AAE9AG97-F1
#
_cell.length_a   1.000
_cell.length_b   1.000
_cell.length_c   1.000
_cell.angle_alpha   90.00
_cell.angle_beta   90.00
_cell.angle_gamma   90.00
#
_symmetry.space_group_name_H-M   'P 1'
#
loop_
_entity.id
_entity.type
_entity.pdbx_description
1 polymer ?
#
loop_
_entity_poly.entity_id
_entity_poly.type
_entity_poly.pdbx_seq_one_letter_code
_entity_poly.pdbx_strand_id
1 'polypeptide(L)'
;MWNMVQTDHDDIEKAEAMNSMAGLKYTIDHTWDGLPVSHEAIKIDLKWHFERLVGRPHKRVVKISFDAPFFDDPEPMDPPGITPQLWDYEVLEFFFANDRGQYLEVEIGPHGHWLCLLFDGVRHAFNNGEELELEVRNKWVGNRWVGEVEIPLAYFPAKVSKFNAYHIHGNDTERSYAALTPVTDGTYSEPDFHRLEFFQKINMRRVIPEGYGDRPFADFKYGDLWAGHY
;
A
#
# COMPACT_ATOMS: atom_id res chain seq x y z
N MET A 1 -14.88 -42.99 12.78
CA MET A 1 -15.32 -41.88 13.66
C MET A 1 -14.66 -40.63 13.13
N TRP A 2 -15.43 -39.75 12.51
CA TRP A 2 -14.93 -38.46 12.02
C TRP A 2 -14.78 -37.55 13.24
N ASN A 3 -13.54 -37.23 13.61
CA ASN A 3 -13.29 -36.19 14.61
C ASN A 3 -13.62 -34.85 13.95
N MET A 4 -14.79 -34.32 14.29
CA MET A 4 -15.08 -32.89 14.16
C MET A 4 -13.99 -32.15 14.93
N VAL A 5 -13.12 -31.44 14.20
CA VAL A 5 -12.24 -30.45 14.82
C VAL A 5 -13.17 -29.34 15.31
N GLN A 6 -13.50 -29.42 16.60
CA GLN A 6 -14.13 -28.33 17.33
C GLN A 6 -13.13 -27.18 17.24
N THR A 7 -13.47 -26.17 16.45
CA THR A 7 -12.74 -24.91 16.48
C THR A 7 -13.09 -24.28 17.82
N ASP A 8 -12.10 -24.18 18.71
CA ASP A 8 -12.32 -23.64 20.05
C ASP A 8 -12.82 -22.20 19.95
N HIS A 9 -13.83 -21.88 20.77
CA HIS A 9 -14.48 -20.56 20.84
C HIS A 9 -13.46 -19.41 21.02
N ASP A 10 -12.32 -19.71 21.67
CA ASP A 10 -11.20 -18.79 21.90
C ASP A 10 -10.50 -18.32 20.60
N ASP A 11 -10.45 -19.16 19.56
CA ASP A 11 -9.83 -18.79 18.28
C ASP A 11 -10.72 -17.85 17.46
N ILE A 12 -12.04 -17.94 17.66
CA ILE A 12 -13.03 -17.06 17.02
C ILE A 12 -12.99 -15.69 17.69
N GLU A 13 -13.03 -15.63 19.02
CA GLU A 13 -12.93 -14.35 19.75
C GLU A 13 -11.58 -13.65 19.51
N LYS A 14 -10.47 -14.40 19.40
CA LYS A 14 -9.18 -13.82 19.01
C LYS A 14 -9.18 -13.32 17.57
N ALA A 15 -9.76 -14.05 16.62
CA ALA A 15 -9.85 -13.58 15.23
C ALA A 15 -10.75 -12.34 15.09
N GLU A 16 -11.86 -12.28 15.83
CA GLU A 16 -12.75 -11.11 15.89
C GLU A 16 -12.09 -9.91 16.59
N ALA A 17 -11.38 -10.15 17.70
CA ALA A 17 -10.56 -9.13 18.35
C ALA A 17 -9.42 -8.63 17.45
N MET A 18 -8.80 -9.51 16.65
CA MET A 18 -7.80 -9.14 15.66
C MET A 18 -8.40 -8.27 14.53
N ASN A 19 -9.66 -8.45 14.16
CA ASN A 19 -10.37 -7.59 13.20
C ASN A 19 -10.89 -6.27 13.81
N SER A 20 -10.75 -6.04 15.12
CA SER A 20 -11.25 -4.85 15.82
C SER A 20 -10.27 -3.67 15.89
N MET A 21 -9.14 -3.75 15.16
CA MET A 21 -8.13 -2.68 15.16
C MET A 21 -8.72 -1.38 14.61
N ALA A 22 -8.41 -0.25 15.27
CA ALA A 22 -8.96 1.06 14.92
C ALA A 22 -8.57 1.54 13.49
N GLY A 23 -7.60 0.89 12.86
CA GLY A 23 -7.06 1.29 11.56
C GLY A 23 -6.28 2.60 11.63
N LEU A 24 -5.90 3.12 10.47
CA LEU A 24 -5.25 4.40 10.27
C LEU A 24 -5.97 5.16 9.16
N LYS A 25 -6.18 6.46 9.34
CA LYS A 25 -6.81 7.31 8.33
C LYS A 25 -5.87 8.46 7.99
N TYR A 26 -5.76 8.74 6.70
CA TYR A 26 -4.89 9.77 6.15
C TYR A 26 -5.63 10.61 5.11
N THR A 27 -5.11 11.81 4.88
CA THR A 27 -5.61 12.73 3.88
C THR A 27 -4.42 13.27 3.09
N ILE A 28 -4.50 13.24 1.77
CA ILE A 28 -3.58 13.98 0.89
C ILE A 28 -4.32 15.24 0.43
N ASP A 29 -3.84 16.38 0.90
CA ASP A 29 -4.38 17.71 0.62
C ASP A 29 -3.27 18.73 0.27
N HIS A 30 -2.02 18.28 0.14
CA HIS A 30 -0.88 19.09 -0.26
C HIS A 30 -0.11 18.46 -1.43
N THR A 31 0.55 19.32 -2.21
CA THR A 31 1.53 18.97 -3.23
C THR A 31 2.81 18.44 -2.59
N TRP A 32 3.66 17.83 -3.41
CA TRP A 32 4.98 17.29 -3.01
C TRP A 32 5.89 18.32 -2.31
N ASP A 33 5.70 19.62 -2.59
CA ASP A 33 6.42 20.75 -2.02
C ASP A 33 5.64 21.49 -0.91
N GLY A 34 4.49 20.95 -0.50
CA GLY A 34 3.73 21.43 0.66
C GLY A 34 2.77 22.59 0.39
N LEU A 35 2.41 22.85 -0.87
CA LEU A 35 1.35 23.78 -1.22
C LEU A 35 -0.02 23.08 -1.20
N PRO A 36 -1.14 23.76 -0.92
CA PRO A 36 -2.46 23.13 -1.02
C PRO A 36 -2.75 22.63 -2.45
N VAL A 37 -3.36 21.45 -2.58
CA VAL A 37 -3.82 20.94 -3.88
C VAL A 37 -4.99 21.77 -4.43
N SER A 38 -5.14 21.81 -5.76
CA SER A 38 -6.21 22.53 -6.47
C SER A 38 -7.51 21.72 -6.64
N HIS A 39 -7.53 20.48 -6.15
CA HIS A 39 -8.63 19.54 -6.26
C HIS A 39 -9.14 19.10 -4.87
N GLU A 40 -10.19 18.28 -4.82
CA GLU A 40 -10.65 17.71 -3.56
C GLU A 40 -9.60 16.78 -2.94
N ALA A 41 -9.49 16.79 -1.61
CA ALA A 41 -8.54 15.95 -0.90
C ALA A 41 -8.80 14.45 -1.12
N ILE A 42 -7.73 13.67 -1.13
CA ILE A 42 -7.77 12.21 -1.22
C ILE A 42 -7.84 11.65 0.18
N LYS A 43 -8.77 10.73 0.43
CA LYS A 43 -8.95 10.08 1.74
C LYS A 43 -8.47 8.64 1.66
N ILE A 44 -7.71 8.23 2.65
CA ILE A 44 -7.10 6.90 2.73
C ILE A 44 -7.43 6.28 4.09
N ASP A 45 -7.83 5.01 4.12
CA ASP A 45 -8.11 4.22 5.32
C ASP A 45 -7.38 2.87 5.22
N LEU A 46 -6.46 2.61 6.15
CA LEU A 46 -5.73 1.35 6.27
C LEU A 46 -6.33 0.55 7.42
N LYS A 47 -6.61 -0.73 7.17
CA LYS A 47 -7.12 -1.66 8.18
C LYS A 47 -6.46 -3.02 8.06
N TRP A 48 -6.33 -3.68 9.21
CA TRP A 48 -6.08 -5.11 9.22
C TRP A 48 -7.27 -5.84 8.58
N HIS A 49 -6.97 -6.84 7.76
CA HIS A 49 -7.98 -7.77 7.29
C HIS A 49 -7.46 -9.20 7.36
N PHE A 50 -8.17 -10.02 8.14
CA PHE A 50 -7.95 -11.44 8.25
C PHE A 50 -9.17 -12.21 7.71
N GLU A 51 -8.92 -13.15 6.82
CA GLU A 51 -9.94 -14.03 6.27
C GLU A 51 -9.50 -15.49 6.40
N ARG A 52 -10.40 -16.32 6.94
CA ARG A 52 -10.21 -17.77 7.05
C ARG A 52 -11.27 -18.47 6.20
N LEU A 53 -10.84 -19.07 5.11
CA LEU A 53 -11.68 -19.88 4.23
C LEU A 53 -11.28 -21.35 4.32
N VAL A 54 -12.28 -22.23 4.49
CA VAL A 54 -12.04 -23.68 4.57
C VAL A 54 -11.40 -24.16 3.27
N GLY A 55 -10.27 -24.88 3.37
CA GLY A 55 -9.55 -25.42 2.22
C GLY A 55 -8.69 -24.41 1.44
N ARG A 56 -8.54 -23.18 1.93
CA ARG A 56 -7.63 -22.18 1.37
C ARG A 56 -6.63 -21.67 2.42
N PRO A 57 -5.45 -21.19 2.01
CA PRO A 57 -4.56 -20.47 2.91
C PRO A 57 -5.28 -19.27 3.55
N HIS A 58 -4.97 -18.98 4.81
CA HIS A 58 -5.54 -17.80 5.46
C HIS A 58 -5.02 -16.53 4.80
N LYS A 59 -5.92 -15.57 4.56
CA LYS A 59 -5.54 -14.24 4.09
C LYS A 59 -5.15 -13.37 5.29
N ARG A 60 -3.97 -12.77 5.21
CA ARG A 60 -3.43 -11.79 6.17
C ARG A 60 -2.93 -10.60 5.41
N VAL A 61 -3.74 -9.54 5.35
CA VAL A 61 -3.46 -8.38 4.51
C VAL A 61 -3.66 -7.09 5.30
N VAL A 62 -2.93 -6.06 4.88
CA VAL A 62 -3.32 -4.68 5.15
C VAL A 62 -4.22 -4.25 4.01
N LYS A 63 -5.50 -4.02 4.31
CA LYS A 63 -6.46 -3.49 3.36
C LYS A 63 -6.36 -1.97 3.36
N ILE A 64 -6.17 -1.38 2.18
CA ILE A 64 -6.27 0.08 1.99
C ILE A 64 -7.54 0.36 1.20
N SER A 65 -8.40 1.20 1.75
CA SER A 65 -9.54 1.78 1.04
C SER A 65 -9.25 3.26 0.80
N PHE A 66 -9.57 3.77 -0.38
CA PHE A 66 -9.33 5.17 -0.70
C PHE A 66 -10.46 5.77 -1.53
N ASP A 67 -10.52 7.09 -1.48
CA ASP A 67 -11.47 7.92 -2.20
C ASP A 67 -10.69 9.12 -2.75
N ALA A 68 -10.49 9.16 -4.07
CA ALA A 68 -9.67 10.13 -4.78
C ALA A 68 -10.47 10.80 -5.92
N PRO A 69 -10.14 12.06 -6.30
CA PRO A 69 -10.64 12.62 -7.55
C PRO A 69 -10.15 11.76 -8.73
N PHE A 70 -11.00 11.59 -9.73
CA PHE A 70 -10.65 10.91 -10.98
C PHE A 70 -10.36 11.96 -12.04
N PHE A 71 -9.14 11.97 -12.58
CA PHE A 71 -8.68 12.96 -13.54
C PHE A 71 -8.88 12.52 -14.99
N ASP A 72 -9.14 11.23 -15.22
CA ASP A 72 -9.40 10.66 -16.55
C ASP A 72 -8.18 10.87 -17.47
N ASP A 73 -6.97 10.73 -16.90
CA ASP A 73 -5.74 10.63 -17.68
C ASP A 73 -5.79 9.37 -18.58
N PRO A 74 -5.01 9.31 -19.67
CA PRO A 74 -4.92 8.11 -20.49
C PRO A 74 -4.61 6.87 -19.64
N GLU A 75 -5.24 5.72 -19.94
CA GLU A 75 -4.95 4.47 -19.26
C GLU A 75 -3.76 3.72 -19.89
N PRO A 76 -3.09 2.83 -19.14
CA PRO A 76 -2.13 1.89 -19.73
C PRO A 76 -2.75 1.07 -20.86
N MET A 77 -1.96 0.77 -21.91
CA MET A 77 -2.45 -0.02 -23.06
C MET A 77 -2.72 -1.49 -22.70
N ASP A 78 -2.00 -2.02 -21.72
CA ASP A 78 -2.16 -3.39 -21.28
C ASP A 78 -3.45 -3.58 -20.46
N PRO A 79 -4.02 -4.79 -20.41
CA PRO A 79 -5.18 -5.07 -19.56
C PRO A 79 -4.89 -4.81 -18.06
N PRO A 80 -5.93 -4.58 -17.23
CA PRO A 80 -5.77 -4.44 -15.78
C PRO A 80 -4.96 -5.60 -15.18
N GLY A 81 -3.93 -5.26 -14.40
CA GLY A 81 -2.91 -6.21 -13.98
C GLY A 81 -1.66 -5.54 -13.44
N ILE A 82 -0.60 -6.33 -13.28
CA ILE A 82 0.75 -5.83 -13.00
C ILE A 82 1.20 -4.95 -14.18
N THR A 83 1.63 -3.72 -13.91
CA THR A 83 2.01 -2.74 -14.95
C THR A 83 3.27 -2.00 -14.52
N PRO A 84 4.43 -2.30 -15.12
CA PRO A 84 5.64 -1.53 -14.90
C PRO A 84 5.47 -0.07 -15.34
N GLN A 85 6.12 0.86 -14.63
CA GLN A 85 6.06 2.30 -14.91
C GLN A 85 4.64 2.89 -14.79
N LEU A 86 3.85 2.38 -13.84
CA LEU A 86 2.48 2.86 -13.64
C LEU A 86 2.44 4.33 -13.21
N TRP A 87 3.51 4.83 -12.57
CA TRP A 87 3.75 6.25 -12.28
C TRP A 87 3.76 7.18 -13.50
N ASP A 88 3.76 6.69 -14.74
CA ASP A 88 3.56 7.54 -15.94
C ASP A 88 2.09 7.89 -16.18
N TYR A 89 1.16 7.28 -15.44
CA TYR A 89 -0.30 7.44 -15.55
C TYR A 89 -0.90 8.13 -14.32
N GLU A 90 -2.23 8.27 -14.26
CA GLU A 90 -2.93 8.61 -13.02
C GLU A 90 -2.74 7.47 -12.02
N VAL A 91 -2.16 7.76 -10.85
CA VAL A 91 -1.75 6.73 -9.89
C VAL A 91 -1.86 7.21 -8.45
N LEU A 92 -2.24 6.30 -7.56
CA LEU A 92 -1.99 6.40 -6.12
C LEU A 92 -0.84 5.48 -5.73
N GLU A 93 0.09 6.00 -4.93
CA GLU A 93 1.24 5.25 -4.47
C GLU A 93 1.27 5.19 -2.93
N PHE A 94 1.68 4.06 -2.37
CA PHE A 94 1.81 3.83 -0.94
C PHE A 94 3.18 3.24 -0.63
N PHE A 95 3.91 3.90 0.27
CA PHE A 95 5.24 3.48 0.66
C PHE A 95 5.30 3.12 2.13
N PHE A 96 5.84 1.94 2.44
CA PHE A 96 6.01 1.43 3.79
C PHE A 96 7.48 1.12 4.05
N ALA A 97 8.16 1.96 4.84
CA ALA A 97 9.59 1.87 5.06
C ALA A 97 9.94 1.56 6.52
N ASN A 98 11.09 0.92 6.72
CA ASN A 98 11.69 0.71 8.03
C ASN A 98 12.95 1.58 8.23
N ASP A 99 13.50 1.56 9.45
CA ASP A 99 14.68 2.38 9.80
C ASP A 99 15.99 1.89 9.16
N ARG A 100 15.98 0.74 8.48
CA ARG A 100 17.14 0.23 7.71
C ARG A 100 17.16 0.73 6.26
N GLY A 101 16.13 1.45 5.83
CA GLY A 101 16.00 1.88 4.43
C GLY A 101 15.43 0.81 3.52
N GLN A 102 14.81 -0.24 4.08
CA GLN A 102 14.04 -1.22 3.32
C GLN A 102 12.61 -0.74 3.21
N TYR A 103 11.99 -0.90 2.04
CA TYR A 103 10.64 -0.43 1.84
C TYR A 103 9.89 -1.24 0.78
N LEU A 104 8.58 -1.24 0.97
CA LEU A 104 7.59 -1.67 -0.01
C LEU A 104 7.02 -0.41 -0.67
N GLU A 105 6.89 -0.45 -1.98
CA GLU A 105 6.16 0.51 -2.81
C GLU A 105 4.99 -0.20 -3.48
N VAL A 106 3.81 0.41 -3.42
CA VAL A 106 2.58 -0.11 -4.03
C VAL A 106 1.91 1.01 -4.82
N GLU A 107 1.74 0.80 -6.12
CA GLU A 107 1.11 1.73 -7.04
C GLU A 107 -0.22 1.16 -7.54
N ILE A 108 -1.23 2.01 -7.72
CA ILE A 108 -2.57 1.63 -8.17
C ILE A 108 -3.12 2.71 -9.10
N GLY A 109 -3.56 2.30 -10.29
CA GLY A 109 -4.24 3.18 -11.25
C GLY A 109 -5.76 3.04 -11.21
N PRO A 110 -6.52 4.04 -11.69
CA PRO A 110 -7.99 4.02 -11.68
C PRO A 110 -8.61 2.90 -12.50
N HIS A 111 -7.85 2.33 -13.43
CA HIS A 111 -8.29 1.30 -14.37
C HIS A 111 -8.01 -0.14 -13.89
N GLY A 112 -7.50 -0.30 -12.67
CA GLY A 112 -7.26 -1.63 -12.06
C GLY A 112 -5.88 -2.20 -12.34
N HIS A 113 -4.96 -1.38 -12.85
CA HIS A 113 -3.54 -1.68 -12.92
C HIS A 113 -2.87 -1.45 -11.56
N TRP A 114 -1.83 -2.21 -11.26
CA TRP A 114 -1.01 -2.03 -10.06
C TRP A 114 0.45 -2.35 -10.32
N LEU A 115 1.32 -1.87 -9.43
CA LEU A 115 2.70 -2.31 -9.34
C LEU A 115 3.07 -2.46 -7.86
N CYS A 116 3.91 -3.44 -7.55
CA CYS A 116 4.51 -3.57 -6.23
C CYS A 116 6.01 -3.77 -6.40
N LEU A 117 6.82 -3.07 -5.62
CA LEU A 117 8.27 -3.17 -5.67
C LEU A 117 8.81 -3.34 -4.25
N LEU A 118 9.83 -4.19 -4.10
CA LEU A 118 10.51 -4.43 -2.83
C LEU A 118 11.95 -3.95 -2.91
N PHE A 119 12.34 -3.12 -1.94
CA PHE A 119 13.64 -2.45 -1.92
C PHE A 119 14.45 -2.79 -0.67
N ASP A 120 15.75 -2.98 -0.87
CA ASP A 120 16.75 -3.08 0.20
C ASP A 120 17.77 -1.94 0.03
N GLY A 121 17.37 -0.76 0.48
CA GLY A 121 18.07 0.51 0.24
C GLY A 121 17.37 1.37 -0.82
N VAL A 122 17.58 2.69 -0.73
CA VAL A 122 16.98 3.68 -1.63
C VAL A 122 17.31 3.36 -3.08
N ARG A 123 16.28 3.14 -3.90
CA ARG A 123 16.38 2.78 -5.33
C ARG A 123 17.13 1.48 -5.62
N HIS A 124 17.26 0.60 -4.64
CA HIS A 124 17.82 -0.74 -4.79
C HIS A 124 16.71 -1.79 -4.73
N ALA A 125 15.89 -1.85 -5.79
CA ALA A 125 14.85 -2.86 -5.93
C ALA A 125 15.50 -4.24 -6.12
N PHE A 126 15.10 -5.21 -5.29
CA PHE A 126 15.50 -6.62 -5.47
C PHE A 126 14.34 -7.47 -6.02
N ASN A 127 13.11 -6.96 -5.96
CA ASN A 127 11.94 -7.54 -6.61
C ASN A 127 11.21 -6.44 -7.40
N ASN A 128 11.06 -6.65 -8.71
CA ASN A 128 10.47 -5.69 -9.64
C ASN A 128 8.97 -5.92 -9.92
N GLY A 129 8.29 -6.69 -9.09
CA GLY A 129 6.82 -6.77 -9.10
C GLY A 129 6.20 -7.78 -10.06
N GLU A 130 7.00 -8.49 -10.84
CA GLU A 130 6.57 -9.41 -11.92
C GLU A 130 5.60 -10.51 -11.42
N GLU A 131 5.66 -10.87 -10.13
CA GLU A 131 4.83 -11.92 -9.51
C GLU A 131 4.06 -11.41 -8.27
N LEU A 132 4.09 -10.10 -8.00
CA LEU A 132 3.45 -9.52 -6.83
C LEU A 132 1.99 -9.16 -7.13
N GLU A 133 1.13 -10.17 -7.08
CA GLU A 133 -0.31 -10.01 -7.28
C GLU A 133 -0.97 -9.23 -6.12
N LEU A 134 -1.95 -8.39 -6.45
CA LEU A 134 -2.84 -7.72 -5.51
C LEU A 134 -4.30 -8.03 -5.83
N GLU A 135 -5.16 -8.02 -4.81
CA GLU A 135 -6.59 -7.90 -5.03
C GLU A 135 -6.97 -6.42 -5.05
N VAL A 136 -7.22 -5.89 -6.25
CA VAL A 136 -7.62 -4.50 -6.48
C VAL A 136 -9.10 -4.44 -6.88
N ARG A 137 -9.87 -3.54 -6.27
CA ARG A 137 -11.28 -3.29 -6.59
C ARG A 137 -11.49 -1.79 -6.71
N ASN A 138 -11.60 -1.29 -7.94
CA ASN A 138 -11.83 0.13 -8.21
C ASN A 138 -13.23 0.34 -8.80
N LYS A 139 -13.82 1.50 -8.51
CA LYS A 139 -15.05 1.96 -9.14
C LYS A 139 -15.07 3.47 -9.27
N TRP A 140 -15.67 3.96 -10.35
CA TRP A 140 -15.93 5.38 -10.51
C TRP A 140 -17.29 5.75 -9.93
N VAL A 141 -17.32 6.86 -9.20
CA VAL A 141 -18.51 7.42 -8.58
C VAL A 141 -18.53 8.92 -8.87
N GLY A 142 -19.17 9.31 -9.98
CA GLY A 142 -19.10 10.69 -10.46
C GLY A 142 -17.70 11.01 -10.97
N ASN A 143 -17.11 12.10 -10.48
CA ASN A 143 -15.75 12.57 -10.79
C ASN A 143 -14.70 12.04 -9.79
N ARG A 144 -15.00 10.92 -9.13
CA ARG A 144 -14.13 10.32 -8.11
C ARG A 144 -13.96 8.85 -8.41
N TRP A 145 -12.80 8.32 -8.06
CA TRP A 145 -12.56 6.89 -8.06
C TRP A 145 -12.32 6.42 -6.63
N VAL A 146 -13.08 5.38 -6.28
CA VAL A 146 -13.06 4.76 -4.97
C VAL A 146 -12.49 3.37 -5.15
N GLY A 147 -11.44 3.06 -4.41
CA GLY A 147 -10.74 1.80 -4.56
C GLY A 147 -10.47 1.10 -3.25
N GLU A 148 -10.23 -0.21 -3.37
CA GLU A 148 -9.70 -1.06 -2.32
C GLU A 148 -8.55 -1.88 -2.87
N VAL A 149 -7.48 -1.98 -2.09
CA VAL A 149 -6.37 -2.91 -2.33
C VAL A 149 -6.09 -3.71 -1.08
N GLU A 150 -5.73 -4.97 -1.27
CA GLU A 150 -5.34 -5.86 -0.18
C GLU A 150 -3.87 -6.26 -0.35
N ILE A 151 -3.00 -5.70 0.50
CA ILE A 151 -1.55 -5.92 0.45
C ILE A 151 -1.20 -7.11 1.36
N PRO A 152 -0.68 -8.23 0.82
CA PRO A 152 -0.23 -9.36 1.63
C PRO A 152 0.83 -8.97 2.65
N LEU A 153 0.72 -9.52 3.86
CA LEU A 153 1.68 -9.24 4.93
C LEU A 153 3.12 -9.63 4.55
N ALA A 154 3.30 -10.60 3.66
CA ALA A 154 4.60 -11.01 3.13
C ALA A 154 5.35 -9.91 2.38
N TYR A 155 4.63 -8.91 1.85
CA TYR A 155 5.23 -7.85 1.02
C TYR A 155 5.91 -6.80 1.90
N PHE A 156 5.53 -6.67 3.17
CA PHE A 156 6.10 -5.67 4.06
C PHE A 156 7.48 -6.09 4.58
N PRO A 157 8.46 -5.17 4.63
CA PRO A 157 9.70 -5.43 5.35
C PRO A 157 9.44 -5.55 6.86
N ALA A 158 10.44 -6.06 7.58
CA ALA A 158 10.40 -6.07 9.03
C ALA A 158 10.34 -4.63 9.58
N LYS A 159 9.60 -4.45 10.67
CA LYS A 159 9.61 -3.25 11.51
C LYS A 159 9.36 -1.96 10.74
N VAL A 160 8.39 -1.97 9.82
CA VAL A 160 7.91 -0.75 9.17
C VAL A 160 7.59 0.29 10.24
N SER A 161 8.23 1.45 10.12
CA SER A 161 8.20 2.57 11.08
C SER A 161 7.82 3.88 10.39
N LYS A 162 7.87 3.94 9.07
CA LYS A 162 7.64 5.12 8.24
C LYS A 162 6.65 4.84 7.11
N PHE A 163 5.88 5.85 6.76
CA PHE A 163 4.86 5.78 5.72
C PHE A 163 4.80 7.09 4.94
N ASN A 164 4.56 6.99 3.63
CA ASN A 164 4.09 8.10 2.83
C ASN A 164 3.12 7.58 1.75
N ALA A 165 2.34 8.49 1.19
CA ALA A 165 1.46 8.18 0.07
C ALA A 165 1.45 9.35 -0.90
N TYR A 166 1.33 9.04 -2.18
CA TYR A 166 1.40 10.02 -3.24
C TYR A 166 0.24 9.85 -4.21
N HIS A 167 -0.09 10.92 -4.91
CA HIS A 167 -1.03 10.88 -6.02
C HIS A 167 -0.43 11.67 -7.18
N ILE A 168 -0.35 11.03 -8.34
CA ILE A 168 0.13 11.67 -9.55
C ILE A 168 -0.99 11.67 -10.58
N HIS A 169 -1.18 12.80 -11.25
CA HIS A 169 -2.10 12.96 -12.37
C HIS A 169 -1.59 14.03 -13.34
N GLY A 170 -2.26 14.18 -14.48
CA GLY A 170 -1.87 15.02 -15.59
C GLY A 170 -1.01 14.27 -16.61
N ASN A 171 -0.87 14.85 -17.80
CA ASN A 171 -0.08 14.31 -18.90
C ASN A 171 1.20 15.12 -19.13
N ASP A 172 2.24 14.47 -19.65
CA ASP A 172 3.49 15.08 -20.14
C ASP A 172 4.02 16.25 -19.27
N THR A 173 3.80 17.49 -19.72
CA THR A 173 4.33 18.71 -19.09
C THR A 173 3.44 19.29 -17.99
N GLU A 174 2.24 18.73 -17.79
CA GLU A 174 1.23 19.19 -16.82
C GLU A 174 1.07 18.21 -15.64
N ARG A 175 2.11 17.41 -15.34
CA ARG A 175 2.12 16.50 -14.19
C ARG A 175 1.96 17.26 -12.88
N SER A 176 1.05 16.75 -12.05
CA SER A 176 0.78 17.21 -10.70
C SER A 176 1.13 16.11 -9.71
N TYR A 177 1.82 16.48 -8.64
CA TYR A 177 2.36 15.55 -7.66
C TYR A 177 1.84 15.96 -6.27
N ALA A 178 0.95 15.16 -5.70
CA ALA A 178 0.44 15.33 -4.35
C ALA A 178 1.08 14.33 -3.38
N ALA A 179 1.27 14.73 -2.13
CA ALA A 179 1.94 13.93 -1.12
C ALA A 179 1.25 14.05 0.24
N LEU A 180 1.12 12.93 0.93
CA LEU A 180 0.66 12.88 2.32
C LEU A 180 1.64 13.62 3.24
N THR A 181 2.93 13.55 2.96
CA THR A 181 3.97 14.37 3.59
C THR A 181 4.90 14.89 2.51
N PRO A 182 5.19 16.21 2.47
CA PRO A 182 6.06 16.80 1.45
C PRO A 182 7.43 16.14 1.41
N VAL A 183 8.01 16.03 0.22
CA VAL A 183 9.31 15.37 -0.03
C VAL A 183 10.48 16.36 -0.11
N THR A 184 10.31 17.52 0.50
CA THR A 184 11.29 18.60 0.58
C THR A 184 11.01 19.46 1.81
N ASP A 185 12.06 20.04 2.37
CA ASP A 185 12.04 21.11 3.38
C ASP A 185 12.44 22.47 2.77
N GLY A 186 12.47 22.55 1.44
CA GLY A 186 12.95 23.68 0.66
C GLY A 186 14.35 23.47 0.07
N THR A 187 15.07 22.38 0.41
CA THR A 187 16.38 22.10 -0.20
C THR A 187 16.31 21.43 -1.57
N TYR A 188 15.15 20.88 -1.95
CA TYR A 188 14.95 20.18 -3.22
C TYR A 188 13.95 20.92 -4.11
N SER A 189 14.31 21.07 -5.39
CA SER A 189 13.50 21.75 -6.41
C SER A 189 12.65 20.80 -7.25
N GLU A 190 12.82 19.48 -7.10
CA GLU A 190 12.10 18.46 -7.87
C GLU A 190 11.50 17.39 -6.94
N PRO A 191 10.33 16.82 -7.31
CA PRO A 191 9.74 15.71 -6.59
C PRO A 191 10.64 14.47 -6.66
N ASP A 192 10.86 13.82 -5.51
CA ASP A 192 11.46 12.49 -5.44
C ASP A 192 10.83 11.73 -4.27
N PHE A 193 10.02 10.74 -4.61
CA PHE A 193 9.20 9.98 -3.67
C PHE A 193 9.98 8.91 -2.90
N HIS A 194 11.24 8.65 -3.27
CA HIS A 194 12.12 7.71 -2.58
C HIS A 194 12.97 8.35 -1.47
N ARG A 195 12.75 9.64 -1.14
CA ARG A 195 13.41 10.32 -0.02
C ARG A 195 12.79 9.92 1.33
N LEU A 196 13.20 8.75 1.84
CA LEU A 196 12.65 8.12 3.05
C LEU A 196 12.79 8.97 4.34
N GLU A 197 13.63 10.00 4.33
CA GLU A 197 13.77 10.97 5.42
C GLU A 197 12.52 11.84 5.61
N PHE A 198 11.73 12.04 4.56
CA PHE A 198 10.50 12.84 4.61
C PHE A 198 9.25 12.04 4.99
N PHE A 199 9.36 10.72 5.10
CA PHE A 199 8.21 9.89 5.43
C PHE A 199 7.80 10.12 6.89
N GLN A 200 6.50 10.24 7.13
CA GLN A 200 5.99 10.38 8.49
C GLN A 200 6.07 9.04 9.25
N LYS A 201 6.07 9.11 10.58
CA LYS A 201 6.03 7.91 11.41
C LYS A 201 4.67 7.22 11.29
N ILE A 202 4.67 5.89 11.17
CA ILE A 202 3.46 5.07 11.21
C ILE A 202 3.53 4.10 12.39
N ASN A 203 2.39 3.90 13.06
CA ASN A 203 2.25 2.86 14.07
C ASN A 203 1.56 1.65 13.46
N MET A 204 2.34 0.70 12.94
CA MET A 204 1.80 -0.50 12.29
C MET A 204 0.97 -1.38 13.22
N ARG A 205 1.13 -1.26 14.55
CA ARG A 205 0.27 -1.96 15.53
C ARG A 205 -1.18 -1.48 15.53
N ARG A 206 -1.56 -0.53 14.66
CA ARG A 206 -2.95 -0.14 14.40
C ARG A 206 -3.57 -0.87 13.21
N VAL A 207 -2.77 -1.52 12.38
CA VAL A 207 -3.19 -2.16 11.12
C VAL A 207 -2.63 -3.56 10.91
N ILE A 208 -1.75 -4.02 11.80
CA ILE A 208 -1.19 -5.36 11.85
C ILE A 208 -1.18 -5.81 13.33
N PRO A 209 -1.66 -7.03 13.66
CA PRO A 209 -1.68 -7.53 15.04
C PRO A 209 -0.29 -7.64 15.67
N GLU A 210 -0.22 -7.61 17.01
CA GLU A 210 1.06 -7.71 17.73
C GLU A 210 1.83 -9.01 17.39
N GLY A 211 3.15 -8.91 17.34
CA GLY A 211 4.07 -9.99 16.93
C GLY A 211 4.19 -10.20 15.42
N TYR A 212 3.20 -9.76 14.64
CA TYR A 212 3.33 -9.67 13.18
C TYR A 212 4.10 -8.40 12.81
N GLY A 213 4.97 -8.50 11.80
CA GLY A 213 5.81 -7.39 11.33
C GLY A 213 7.13 -7.18 12.10
N ASP A 214 7.39 -7.87 13.22
CA ASP A 214 8.71 -7.82 13.89
C ASP A 214 9.82 -8.46 13.03
N ARG A 215 9.42 -9.38 12.14
CA ARG A 215 10.21 -10.02 11.09
C ARG A 215 9.37 -10.06 9.82
N PRO A 216 9.98 -10.19 8.63
CA PRO A 216 9.23 -10.43 7.41
C PRO A 216 8.37 -11.68 7.54
N PHE A 217 7.16 -11.63 6.99
CA PHE A 217 6.20 -12.71 7.13
C PHE A 217 6.37 -13.72 6.00
N ALA A 218 6.73 -14.96 6.34
CA ALA A 218 6.72 -16.07 5.39
C ALA A 218 5.28 -16.53 5.15
N ASP A 219 4.75 -16.25 3.96
CA ASP A 219 3.38 -16.61 3.58
C ASP A 219 3.33 -17.96 2.86
N PHE A 220 2.20 -18.65 2.96
CA PHE A 220 2.03 -19.94 2.29
C PHE A 220 2.03 -19.83 0.75
N LYS A 221 1.45 -18.75 0.21
CA LYS A 221 1.38 -18.49 -1.24
C LYS A 221 2.69 -17.90 -1.75
N TYR A 222 3.22 -16.89 -1.05
CA TYR A 222 4.35 -16.09 -1.54
C TYR A 222 5.72 -16.56 -1.02
N GLY A 223 5.75 -17.49 -0.06
CA GLY A 223 6.98 -17.88 0.61
C GLY A 223 7.58 -16.74 1.43
N ASP A 224 8.90 -16.76 1.56
CA ASP A 224 9.69 -15.72 2.22
C ASP A 224 10.30 -14.79 1.16
N LEU A 225 9.58 -13.72 0.82
CA LEU A 225 10.01 -12.74 -0.18
C LEU A 225 11.23 -11.93 0.24
N TRP A 226 11.53 -11.86 1.54
CA TRP A 226 12.64 -11.06 2.09
C TRP A 226 13.85 -11.93 2.46
N ALA A 227 13.87 -13.20 2.01
CA ALA A 227 14.99 -14.11 2.22
C ALA A 227 16.31 -13.49 1.73
N GLY A 228 17.30 -13.39 2.62
CA GLY A 228 18.60 -12.77 2.31
C GLY A 228 18.67 -11.26 2.56
N HIS A 229 17.56 -10.63 2.95
CA HIS A 229 17.44 -9.18 3.23
C HIS A 229 17.08 -8.90 4.70
N TYR A 230 17.44 -9.80 5.62
CA TYR A 230 17.16 -9.67 7.07
C TYR A 230 18.08 -8.76 7.83
#